data_AF-A0A8D9FYL8-F1
#
_entry.id   AF-A0A8D9FYL8-F1
#
_cell.length_a   1.000
_cell.length_b   1.000
_cell.length_c   1.000
_cell.angle_alpha   90.00
_cell.angle_beta   90.00
_cell.angle_gamma   90.00
#
_symmetry.space_group_name_H-M   'P 1'
#
loop_
_entity.id
_entity.type
_entity.pdbx_description
1 polymer ?
#
loop_
_entity_poly.entity_id
_entity_poly.type
_entity_poly.pdbx_seq_one_letter_code
_entity_poly.pdbx_strand_id
1 'polypeptide(L)'
;MFYFLDLPPPMMYHPHRMPFIDPLAVLFPSQNLDRMPFIEPPPVLVPSQKAPLKTKILNQVQEAPLKIKILNQDKKAPLKTKILKQVQYYLSEDNLPNDVYLRKRMNDEGFVHIEFISGFNKLKALTSNVQLVLDSLRDSDIIEVQRYYVNQEKINKNENSSAYINELELEIVHLQKENARLKRQEKQMQLKMAEATQHQTKKILQRSWTSPF
;
A
#
# COMPACT_ATOMS: atom_id res chain seq x y z
N MET A 1 -38.90 -52.06 58.16
CA MET A 1 -40.12 -52.12 57.32
C MET A 1 -40.13 -50.87 56.46
N PHE A 2 -39.67 -51.01 55.23
CA PHE A 2 -39.48 -49.94 54.25
C PHE A 2 -40.81 -49.66 53.54
N TYR A 3 -41.24 -48.40 53.49
CA TYR A 3 -42.23 -47.93 52.53
C TYR A 3 -41.50 -47.15 51.44
N PHE A 4 -41.50 -47.74 50.24
CA PHE A 4 -40.97 -47.21 49.00
C PHE A 4 -41.97 -46.16 48.49
N LEU A 5 -41.59 -44.89 48.44
CA LEU A 5 -42.35 -43.84 47.76
C LEU A 5 -41.62 -43.53 46.45
N ASP A 6 -42.32 -43.78 45.35
CA ASP A 6 -41.88 -43.61 43.98
C ASP A 6 -41.26 -42.22 43.73
N LEU A 7 -40.00 -42.23 43.27
CA LEU A 7 -39.31 -41.03 42.80
C LEU A 7 -39.80 -40.71 41.37
N PRO A 8 -40.18 -39.47 41.04
CA PRO A 8 -40.58 -39.12 39.68
C PRO A 8 -39.39 -39.23 38.71
N PRO A 9 -39.64 -39.54 37.41
CA PRO A 9 -38.57 -39.73 36.43
C PRO A 9 -37.75 -38.45 36.22
N PRO A 10 -36.45 -38.57 35.92
CA PRO A 10 -35.58 -37.43 35.65
C PRO A 10 -36.04 -36.70 34.38
N MET A 11 -36.31 -35.40 34.52
CA MET A 11 -36.70 -34.51 33.43
C MET A 11 -35.55 -34.44 32.40
N MET A 12 -35.83 -34.86 31.17
CA MET A 12 -34.91 -34.68 30.03
C MET A 12 -34.81 -33.19 29.68
N TYR A 13 -33.74 -32.53 30.14
CA TYR A 13 -33.41 -31.16 29.74
C TYR A 13 -33.13 -31.10 28.23
N HIS A 14 -34.11 -30.60 27.47
CA HIS A 14 -33.93 -30.24 26.07
C HIS A 14 -33.47 -28.78 26.01
N PRO A 15 -32.38 -28.46 25.30
CA PRO A 15 -31.74 -27.16 25.40
C PRO A 15 -32.39 -26.18 24.44
N HIS A 16 -33.67 -25.83 24.62
CA HIS A 16 -34.34 -24.60 24.13
C HIS A 16 -35.85 -24.62 24.45
N ARG A 17 -36.20 -24.35 25.71
CA ARG A 17 -37.47 -23.74 26.11
C ARG A 17 -37.34 -23.25 27.55
N MET A 18 -37.02 -21.97 27.75
CA MET A 18 -37.07 -21.39 29.09
C MET A 18 -38.55 -21.10 29.45
N PRO A 19 -39.03 -21.45 30.65
CA PRO A 19 -40.36 -21.05 31.09
C PRO A 19 -40.38 -19.53 31.30
N PHE A 20 -41.45 -18.89 30.84
CA PHE A 20 -41.74 -17.49 31.09
C PHE A 20 -41.96 -17.31 32.60
N ILE A 21 -41.10 -16.56 33.27
CA ILE A 21 -41.25 -16.23 34.69
C ILE A 21 -42.09 -14.96 34.74
N ASP A 22 -43.29 -15.04 35.31
CA ASP A 22 -44.12 -13.86 35.55
C ASP A 22 -43.39 -12.92 36.53
N PRO A 23 -43.28 -11.61 36.24
CA PRO A 23 -42.63 -10.67 37.13
C PRO A 23 -43.42 -10.54 38.44
N LEU A 24 -42.71 -10.64 39.58
CA LEU A 24 -43.28 -10.46 40.92
C LEU A 24 -44.08 -9.15 41.01
N ALA A 25 -45.33 -9.23 41.47
CA ALA A 25 -46.15 -8.07 41.79
C ALA A 25 -45.47 -7.25 42.91
N VAL A 26 -45.13 -6.00 42.62
CA VAL A 26 -44.59 -5.06 43.62
C VAL A 26 -45.73 -4.69 44.58
N LEU A 27 -45.58 -5.10 45.84
CA LEU A 27 -46.50 -4.80 46.94
C LEU A 27 -46.36 -3.31 47.34
N PHE A 28 -47.35 -2.49 47.02
CA PHE A 28 -47.45 -1.14 47.57
C PHE A 28 -48.25 -1.17 48.88
N PRO A 29 -47.77 -0.51 49.96
CA PRO A 29 -48.50 -0.46 51.23
C PRO A 29 -49.78 0.38 51.06
N SER A 30 -50.92 -0.23 51.38
CA SER A 30 -52.21 0.42 51.50
C SER A 30 -52.18 1.44 52.64
N GLN A 31 -52.23 2.75 52.32
CA GLN A 31 -52.60 3.78 53.28
C GLN A 31 -53.44 4.91 52.62
N ASN A 32 -54.71 4.95 53.04
CA ASN A 32 -55.68 6.05 53.03
C ASN A 32 -56.31 6.52 51.69
N LEU A 33 -57.58 6.11 51.47
CA LEU A 33 -58.55 6.82 50.63
C LEU A 33 -58.82 8.20 51.27
N ASP A 34 -58.34 9.27 50.64
CA ASP A 34 -58.79 10.69 50.77
C ASP A 34 -57.66 11.72 50.59
N ARG A 35 -56.51 11.33 50.04
CA ARG A 35 -55.48 12.30 49.62
C ARG A 35 -54.98 11.97 48.22
N MET A 36 -55.57 12.62 47.21
CA MET A 36 -55.12 12.53 45.81
C MET A 36 -53.66 13.01 45.69
N PRO A 37 -52.69 12.18 45.24
CA PRO A 37 -51.45 12.69 44.69
C PRO A 37 -51.71 13.16 43.25
N PHE A 38 -51.34 14.40 42.95
CA PHE A 38 -51.36 14.94 41.59
C PHE A 38 -50.42 14.12 40.70
N ILE A 39 -50.97 13.41 39.71
CA ILE A 39 -50.21 12.66 38.69
C ILE A 39 -50.08 13.60 37.48
N GLU A 40 -48.85 13.98 37.12
CA GLU A 40 -48.59 14.70 35.88
C GLU A 40 -48.95 13.81 34.66
N PRO A 41 -49.68 14.32 33.65
CA PRO A 41 -49.99 13.52 32.47
C PRO A 41 -48.73 13.29 31.62
N PRO A 42 -48.56 12.09 31.02
CA PRO A 42 -47.39 11.79 30.20
C PRO A 42 -47.38 12.61 28.89
N PRO A 43 -46.19 13.01 28.40
CA PRO A 43 -46.07 13.83 27.19
C PRO A 43 -46.46 13.05 25.92
N VAL A 44 -47.30 13.66 25.09
CA VAL A 44 -47.72 13.13 23.78
C VAL A 44 -46.61 13.35 22.74
N LEU A 45 -46.14 12.28 22.11
CA LEU A 45 -45.15 12.33 21.02
C LEU A 45 -45.87 12.65 19.69
N VAL A 46 -45.61 13.81 19.08
CA VAL A 46 -46.12 14.17 17.74
C VAL A 46 -45.08 13.82 16.66
N PRO A 47 -45.44 13.22 15.50
CA PRO A 47 -44.46 12.85 14.48
C PRO A 47 -44.10 14.04 13.58
N SER A 48 -42.82 14.45 13.59
CA SER A 48 -42.28 15.51 12.72
C SER A 48 -41.74 14.94 11.40
N GLN A 49 -42.22 15.50 10.29
CA GLN A 49 -41.84 15.20 8.90
C GLN A 49 -40.45 15.77 8.54
N LYS A 50 -39.77 15.17 7.55
CA LYS A 50 -38.38 15.47 7.14
C LYS A 50 -38.24 16.58 6.07
N ALA A 51 -37.04 17.20 6.08
CA ALA A 51 -36.19 17.74 4.98
C ALA A 51 -36.18 19.29 4.77
N PRO A 52 -35.19 19.92 4.05
CA PRO A 52 -33.82 19.53 3.64
C PRO A 52 -32.66 20.61 3.73
N LEU A 53 -31.40 20.13 3.70
CA LEU A 53 -30.16 20.57 2.96
C LEU A 53 -29.46 21.97 3.07
N LYS A 54 -28.12 21.91 3.37
CA LYS A 54 -26.90 22.53 2.73
C LYS A 54 -26.17 23.80 3.30
N THR A 55 -24.96 23.55 3.84
CA THR A 55 -23.59 24.13 3.58
C THR A 55 -23.27 25.64 3.54
N LYS A 56 -22.31 26.13 4.38
CA LYS A 56 -21.01 26.80 4.02
C LYS A 56 -20.20 27.39 5.22
N ILE A 57 -19.00 26.83 5.49
CA ILE A 57 -17.62 27.40 5.73
C ILE A 57 -17.38 28.67 6.59
N LEU A 58 -16.46 28.63 7.60
CA LEU A 58 -15.20 29.44 7.67
C LEU A 58 -14.22 29.07 8.84
N ASN A 59 -13.02 28.60 8.43
CA ASN A 59 -11.62 28.62 8.92
C ASN A 59 -11.19 29.02 10.36
N GLN A 60 -10.23 28.24 10.91
CA GLN A 60 -8.91 28.78 11.32
C GLN A 60 -7.80 27.70 11.25
N VAL A 61 -6.69 28.09 10.62
CA VAL A 61 -5.48 27.31 10.25
C VAL A 61 -4.32 27.70 11.17
N GLN A 62 -3.45 26.75 11.54
CA GLN A 62 -2.01 27.00 11.84
C GLN A 62 -1.14 25.85 11.26
N GLU A 63 -0.07 26.22 10.54
CA GLU A 63 0.82 25.43 9.63
C GLU A 63 2.16 25.03 10.31
N ALA A 64 2.67 23.77 10.23
CA ALA A 64 3.74 23.17 9.35
C ALA A 64 5.23 23.40 9.78
N PRO A 65 6.30 22.68 9.31
CA PRO A 65 6.44 21.61 8.27
C PRO A 65 7.39 20.40 8.64
N LEU A 66 7.41 19.27 7.91
CA LEU A 66 8.37 18.98 6.81
C LEU A 66 7.76 18.05 5.74
N LYS A 67 8.11 18.39 4.49
CA LYS A 67 7.57 17.93 3.20
C LYS A 67 8.17 16.60 2.75
N ILE A 68 7.33 15.69 2.28
CA ILE A 68 7.64 14.85 1.11
C ILE A 68 6.64 15.23 0.01
N LYS A 69 7.13 15.98 -0.98
CA LYS A 69 6.44 16.25 -2.23
C LYS A 69 6.35 14.94 -3.02
N ILE A 70 5.22 14.24 -2.96
CA ILE A 70 4.78 13.43 -4.09
C ILE A 70 3.39 13.91 -4.53
N LEU A 71 3.46 14.81 -5.49
CA LEU A 71 2.58 14.98 -6.63
C LEU A 71 1.07 15.03 -6.37
N ASN A 72 0.61 16.28 -6.30
CA ASN A 72 -0.74 16.70 -6.67
C ASN A 72 -1.16 16.09 -8.03
N GLN A 73 -2.00 15.06 -8.01
CA GLN A 73 -2.89 14.70 -9.12
C GLN A 73 -4.25 14.32 -8.55
N ASP A 74 -5.03 15.35 -8.27
CA ASP A 74 -6.40 15.23 -7.79
C ASP A 74 -7.36 15.26 -8.98
N LYS A 75 -7.47 14.14 -9.70
CA LYS A 75 -8.63 13.75 -10.55
C LYS A 75 -8.69 12.22 -10.64
N LYS A 76 -9.40 11.57 -9.71
CA LYS A 76 -9.68 10.12 -9.65
C LYS A 76 -8.54 9.24 -10.19
N ALA A 77 -7.47 9.05 -9.41
CA ALA A 77 -6.50 7.99 -9.70
C ALA A 77 -7.26 6.68 -10.02
N PRO A 78 -6.88 5.96 -11.10
CA PRO A 78 -7.56 4.73 -11.49
C PRO A 78 -7.70 3.79 -10.30
N LEU A 79 -8.85 3.12 -10.20
CA LEU A 79 -9.13 2.22 -9.07
C LEU A 79 -7.98 1.21 -8.86
N LYS A 80 -7.43 0.68 -9.97
CA LYS A 80 -6.24 -0.19 -9.96
C LYS A 80 -5.05 0.44 -9.24
N THR A 81 -4.74 1.71 -9.53
CA THR A 81 -3.63 2.43 -8.87
C THR A 81 -3.87 2.60 -7.36
N LYS A 82 -5.12 2.80 -6.93
CA LYS A 82 -5.45 2.89 -5.51
C LYS A 82 -5.26 1.55 -4.80
N ILE A 83 -5.71 0.47 -5.43
CA ILE A 83 -5.53 -0.91 -4.94
C ILE A 83 -4.03 -1.22 -4.80
N LEU A 84 -3.25 -0.98 -5.86
CA LEU A 84 -1.81 -1.20 -5.89
C LEU A 84 -1.09 -0.44 -4.77
N LYS A 85 -1.36 0.87 -4.62
CA LYS A 85 -0.77 1.68 -3.55
C LYS A 85 -1.12 1.16 -2.16
N GLN A 86 -2.36 0.69 -1.98
CA GLN A 86 -2.81 0.17 -0.70
C GLN A 86 -2.11 -1.15 -0.34
N VAL A 87 -1.93 -2.05 -1.32
CA VAL A 87 -1.18 -3.31 -1.13
C VAL A 87 0.30 -3.03 -0.86
N GLN A 88 0.92 -2.10 -1.62
CA GLN A 88 2.30 -1.66 -1.39
C GLN A 88 2.49 -1.09 0.01
N TYR A 89 1.54 -0.30 0.51
CA TYR A 89 1.61 0.20 1.88
C TYR A 89 1.62 -0.93 2.92
N TYR A 90 0.80 -1.97 2.75
CA TYR A 90 0.77 -3.08 3.70
C TYR A 90 2.08 -3.86 3.75
N LEU A 91 2.69 -4.09 2.59
CA LEU A 91 3.93 -4.84 2.47
C LEU A 91 5.18 -3.98 2.66
N SER A 92 5.03 -2.66 2.79
CA SER A 92 6.14 -1.71 2.92
C SER A 92 7.04 -2.00 4.11
N GLU A 93 8.31 -1.62 3.98
CA GLU A 93 9.35 -1.83 5.00
C GLU A 93 9.05 -1.12 6.32
N ASP A 94 8.26 -0.05 6.29
CA ASP A 94 7.85 0.69 7.49
C ASP A 94 6.67 0.01 8.22
N ASN A 95 5.73 -0.59 7.47
CA ASN A 95 4.53 -1.23 8.04
C ASN A 95 4.83 -2.66 8.50
N LEU A 96 5.54 -3.43 7.67
CA LEU A 96 5.69 -4.87 7.83
C LEU A 96 6.34 -5.31 9.16
N PRO A 97 7.40 -4.65 9.70
CA PRO A 97 7.98 -5.01 10.99
C PRO A 97 6.99 -4.89 12.16
N ASN A 98 6.11 -3.90 12.08
CA ASN A 98 5.13 -3.56 13.11
C ASN A 98 3.82 -4.34 12.95
N ASP A 99 3.48 -4.77 11.74
CA ASP A 99 2.25 -5.49 11.43
C ASP A 99 2.36 -6.99 11.74
N VAL A 100 2.18 -7.32 13.04
CA VAL A 100 2.19 -8.70 13.54
C VAL A 100 1.12 -9.56 12.86
N TYR A 101 -0.01 -8.98 12.47
CA TYR A 101 -1.11 -9.72 11.85
C TYR A 101 -0.74 -10.19 10.45
N LEU A 102 -0.10 -9.31 9.66
CA LEU A 102 0.42 -9.64 8.33
C LEU A 102 1.57 -10.65 8.42
N ARG A 103 2.54 -10.43 9.33
CA ARG A 103 3.69 -11.31 9.51
C ARG A 103 3.33 -12.74 9.89
N LYS A 104 2.30 -12.94 10.73
CA LYS A 104 1.82 -14.27 11.12
C LYS A 104 1.22 -15.09 9.98
N ARG A 105 0.90 -14.44 8.86
CA ARG A 105 0.27 -15.06 7.68
C ARG A 105 1.19 -15.09 6.46
N MET A 106 2.43 -14.66 6.64
CA MET A 106 3.50 -14.71 5.67
C MET A 106 4.20 -16.07 5.75
N ASN A 107 4.60 -16.63 4.60
CA ASN A 107 5.46 -17.81 4.57
C ASN A 107 6.93 -17.42 4.75
N ASP A 108 7.83 -18.41 4.81
CA ASP A 108 9.27 -18.20 5.00
C ASP A 108 9.92 -17.38 3.87
N GLU A 109 9.31 -17.38 2.69
CA GLU A 109 9.76 -16.64 1.51
C GLU A 109 9.21 -15.21 1.44
N GLY A 110 8.34 -14.82 2.37
CA GLY A 110 7.76 -13.48 2.40
C GLY A 110 6.44 -13.31 1.64
N PHE A 111 5.84 -14.38 1.16
CA PHE A 111 4.56 -14.33 0.45
C PHE A 111 3.37 -14.41 1.40
N VAL A 112 2.31 -13.68 1.03
CA VAL A 112 1.02 -13.69 1.73
C VAL A 112 -0.09 -13.99 0.72
N HIS A 113 -1.08 -14.77 1.14
CA HIS A 113 -2.22 -15.10 0.28
C HIS A 113 -3.08 -13.85 0.00
N ILE A 114 -3.46 -13.63 -1.26
CA ILE A 114 -4.19 -12.44 -1.69
C ILE A 114 -5.57 -12.34 -1.07
N GLU A 115 -6.23 -13.47 -0.82
CA GLU A 115 -7.53 -13.50 -0.16
C GLU A 115 -7.45 -12.95 1.27
N PHE A 116 -6.34 -13.22 1.97
CA PHE A 116 -6.12 -12.68 3.30
C PHE A 116 -5.96 -11.15 3.26
N ILE A 117 -5.14 -10.64 2.34
CA ILE A 117 -4.93 -9.18 2.17
C ILE A 117 -6.23 -8.50 1.69
N SER A 118 -7.02 -9.16 0.84
CA SER A 118 -8.33 -8.66 0.37
C SER A 118 -9.32 -8.46 1.52
N GLY A 119 -9.10 -9.12 2.66
CA GLY A 119 -9.89 -8.96 3.88
C GLY A 119 -9.57 -7.69 4.69
N PHE A 120 -8.55 -6.91 4.34
CA PHE A 120 -8.16 -5.74 5.11
C PHE A 120 -9.11 -4.57 4.87
N ASN A 121 -9.47 -3.85 5.93
CA ASN A 121 -10.52 -2.82 5.88
C ASN A 121 -10.32 -1.77 4.79
N LYS A 122 -9.08 -1.28 4.57
CA LYS A 122 -8.82 -0.25 3.54
C LYS A 122 -8.89 -0.84 2.12
N LEU A 123 -8.51 -2.11 1.93
CA LEU A 123 -8.60 -2.75 0.62
C LEU A 123 -10.04 -3.17 0.30
N LYS A 124 -10.79 -3.69 1.29
CA LYS A 124 -12.23 -3.97 1.19
C LYS A 124 -13.05 -2.73 0.81
N ALA A 125 -12.66 -1.57 1.33
CA ALA A 125 -13.32 -0.30 1.00
C ALA A 125 -13.11 0.11 -0.48
N LEU A 126 -12.08 -0.41 -1.15
CA LEU A 126 -11.81 -0.15 -2.56
C LEU A 126 -12.47 -1.19 -3.48
N THR A 127 -12.42 -2.48 -3.10
CA THR A 127 -12.95 -3.57 -3.91
C THR A 127 -13.25 -4.80 -3.06
N SER A 128 -14.25 -5.57 -3.49
CA SER A 128 -14.52 -6.94 -3.01
C SER A 128 -14.10 -8.01 -4.02
N ASN A 129 -13.70 -7.61 -5.24
CA ASN A 129 -13.30 -8.54 -6.29
C ASN A 129 -11.79 -8.84 -6.21
N VAL A 130 -11.44 -10.06 -5.82
CA VAL A 130 -10.06 -10.55 -5.71
C VAL A 130 -9.35 -10.56 -7.06
N GLN A 131 -10.05 -10.89 -8.16
CA GLN A 131 -9.46 -10.87 -9.51
C GLN A 131 -9.04 -9.46 -9.91
N LEU A 132 -9.85 -8.45 -9.56
CA LEU A 132 -9.48 -7.05 -9.77
C LEU A 132 -8.25 -6.66 -8.95
N VAL A 133 -8.07 -7.21 -7.74
CA VAL A 133 -6.85 -7.00 -6.97
C VAL A 133 -5.65 -7.58 -7.70
N LEU A 134 -5.72 -8.84 -8.13
CA LEU A 134 -4.63 -9.48 -8.91
C LEU A 134 -4.29 -8.70 -10.18
N ASP A 135 -5.31 -8.32 -10.97
CA ASP A 135 -5.14 -7.52 -12.20
C ASP A 135 -4.63 -6.10 -11.95
N SER A 136 -4.70 -5.61 -10.72
CA SER A 136 -4.10 -4.32 -10.34
C SER A 136 -2.65 -4.46 -9.93
N LEU A 137 -2.21 -5.67 -9.55
CA LEU A 137 -0.85 -5.96 -9.11
C LEU A 137 0.04 -6.51 -10.23
N ARG A 138 -0.54 -7.12 -11.27
CA ARG A 138 0.21 -7.72 -12.40
C ARG A 138 1.15 -6.75 -13.13
N ASP A 139 0.79 -5.48 -13.23
CA ASP A 139 1.55 -4.46 -13.95
C ASP A 139 2.55 -3.70 -13.05
N SER A 140 2.80 -4.19 -11.83
CA SER A 140 3.63 -3.52 -10.81
C SER A 140 5.05 -4.10 -10.78
N ASP A 141 6.05 -3.26 -11.02
CA ASP A 141 7.48 -3.65 -10.91
C ASP A 141 7.94 -3.92 -9.46
N ILE A 142 7.07 -3.66 -8.46
CA ILE A 142 7.39 -3.71 -7.02
C ILE A 142 6.68 -4.86 -6.31
N ILE A 143 5.70 -5.49 -6.95
CA ILE A 143 4.90 -6.55 -6.31
C ILE A 143 5.04 -7.81 -7.14
N GLU A 144 5.62 -8.84 -6.53
CA GLU A 144 5.67 -10.15 -7.14
C GLU A 144 4.36 -10.90 -6.86
N VAL A 145 3.69 -11.35 -7.92
CA VAL A 145 2.45 -12.13 -7.82
C VAL A 145 2.69 -13.54 -8.33
N GLN A 146 2.68 -14.52 -7.42
CA GLN A 146 2.78 -15.94 -7.74
C GLN A 146 1.43 -16.62 -7.53
N ARG A 147 0.68 -16.87 -8.62
CA ARG A 147 -0.71 -17.40 -8.59
C ARG A 147 -1.66 -16.53 -7.75
N TYR A 148 -1.78 -16.84 -6.46
CA TYR A 148 -2.62 -16.17 -5.46
C TYR A 148 -1.81 -15.61 -4.29
N TYR A 149 -0.49 -15.66 -4.37
CA TYR A 149 0.41 -15.17 -3.34
C TYR A 149 1.06 -13.89 -3.82
N VAL A 150 1.21 -12.94 -2.91
CA VAL A 150 1.84 -11.64 -3.19
C VAL A 150 2.94 -11.38 -2.19
N ASN A 151 4.03 -10.83 -2.71
CA ASN A 151 5.14 -10.32 -1.91
C ASN A 151 5.52 -8.95 -2.49
N GLN A 152 6.05 -8.08 -1.65
CA GLN A 152 6.76 -6.93 -2.18
C GLN A 152 8.11 -7.45 -2.66
N GLU A 153 8.35 -7.33 -3.97
CA GLU A 153 9.66 -7.59 -4.51
C GLU A 153 10.62 -6.69 -3.72
N LYS A 154 11.64 -7.30 -3.11
CA LYS A 154 12.71 -6.56 -2.45
C LYS A 154 13.47 -5.82 -3.55
N ILE A 155 12.92 -4.70 -4.03
CA ILE A 155 13.69 -3.63 -4.67
C ILE A 155 14.48 -2.86 -3.60
N ASN A 156 14.67 -3.46 -2.44
CA ASN A 156 15.84 -3.20 -1.66
C ASN A 156 17.02 -3.79 -2.45
N LYS A 157 17.65 -2.94 -3.28
CA LYS A 157 19.08 -3.06 -3.53
C LYS A 157 19.70 -3.19 -2.14
N ASN A 158 19.92 -4.44 -1.73
CA ASN A 158 20.96 -4.82 -0.81
C ASN A 158 22.10 -3.81 -0.98
N GLU A 159 22.62 -3.29 0.13
CA GLU A 159 23.80 -2.42 0.12
C GLU A 159 24.93 -3.03 -0.75
N ASN A 160 24.91 -4.37 -0.91
CA ASN A 160 25.69 -5.15 -1.86
C ASN A 160 25.36 -4.96 -3.37
N SER A 161 24.10 -4.85 -3.82
CA SER A 161 23.81 -4.44 -5.21
C SER A 161 24.13 -2.98 -5.44
N SER A 162 23.92 -2.11 -4.46
CA SER A 162 24.34 -0.71 -4.60
C SER A 162 25.87 -0.61 -4.72
N ALA A 163 26.63 -1.40 -3.95
CA ALA A 163 28.09 -1.51 -4.08
C ALA A 163 28.50 -2.05 -5.46
N TYR A 164 27.90 -3.16 -5.91
CA TYR A 164 28.20 -3.75 -7.21
C TYR A 164 27.81 -2.82 -8.38
N ILE A 165 26.68 -2.12 -8.28
CA ILE A 165 26.24 -1.14 -9.29
C ILE A 165 27.20 0.06 -9.33
N ASN A 166 27.64 0.56 -8.17
CA ASN A 166 28.62 1.66 -8.13
C ASN A 166 29.97 1.24 -8.73
N GLU A 167 30.45 0.03 -8.43
CA GLU A 167 31.68 -0.51 -9.00
C GLU A 167 31.57 -0.68 -10.53
N LEU A 168 30.44 -1.24 -11.01
CA LEU A 168 30.18 -1.37 -12.45
C LEU A 168 30.04 -0.01 -13.14
N GLU A 169 29.38 0.96 -12.52
CA GLU A 169 29.27 2.31 -13.05
C GLU A 169 30.64 2.98 -13.17
N LEU A 170 31.51 2.82 -12.18
CA LEU A 170 32.89 3.31 -12.23
C LEU A 170 33.69 2.66 -13.37
N GLU A 171 33.56 1.35 -13.58
CA GLU A 171 34.24 0.63 -14.66
C GLU A 171 33.75 1.09 -16.04
N ILE A 172 32.43 1.26 -16.21
CA ILE A 172 31.85 1.78 -17.46
C ILE A 172 32.37 3.18 -17.75
N VAL A 173 32.42 4.06 -16.75
CA VAL A 173 32.95 5.43 -16.90
C VAL A 173 34.44 5.40 -17.26
N HIS A 174 35.22 4.53 -16.63
CA HIS A 174 36.65 4.37 -16.94
C HIS A 174 36.86 3.87 -18.38
N LEU A 175 36.16 2.81 -18.80
CA LEU A 175 36.25 2.26 -20.14
C LEU A 175 35.80 3.26 -21.21
N GLN A 176 34.76 4.06 -20.95
CA GLN A 176 34.34 5.12 -21.88
C GLN A 176 35.41 6.20 -22.02
N LYS A 177 36.08 6.57 -20.92
CA LYS A 177 37.20 7.52 -20.94
C LYS A 177 38.40 6.96 -21.71
N GLU A 178 38.70 5.68 -21.55
CA GLU A 178 39.76 4.99 -22.28
C GLU A 178 39.44 4.90 -23.77
N ASN A 179 38.22 4.50 -24.14
CA ASN A 179 37.76 4.49 -25.53
C ASN A 179 37.82 5.88 -26.17
N ALA A 180 37.45 6.93 -25.44
CA ALA A 180 37.59 8.30 -25.90
C ALA A 180 39.06 8.70 -26.10
N ARG A 181 39.95 8.25 -25.21
CA ARG A 181 41.41 8.47 -25.33
C ARG A 181 41.98 7.75 -26.55
N LEU A 182 41.65 6.47 -26.74
CA LEU A 182 42.07 5.68 -27.89
C LEU A 182 41.60 6.33 -29.20
N LYS A 183 40.33 6.74 -29.26
CA LYS A 183 39.78 7.44 -30.42
C LYS A 183 40.49 8.78 -30.70
N ARG A 184 40.90 9.52 -29.66
CA ARG A 184 41.74 10.72 -29.82
C ARG A 184 43.14 10.39 -30.31
N GLN A 185 43.75 9.31 -29.83
CA GLN A 185 45.07 8.86 -30.28
C GLN A 185 45.02 8.44 -31.75
N GLU A 186 44.03 7.65 -32.16
CA GLU A 186 43.82 7.29 -33.57
C GLU A 186 43.67 8.54 -34.44
N LYS A 187 42.86 9.51 -34.02
CA LYS A 187 42.71 10.78 -34.74
C LYS A 187 44.02 11.56 -34.84
N GLN A 188 44.83 11.58 -33.78
CA GLN A 188 46.15 12.22 -33.80
C GLN A 188 47.14 11.47 -34.70
N MET A 189 47.13 10.14 -34.69
CA MET A 189 47.96 9.34 -35.59
C MET A 189 47.60 9.62 -37.05
N GLN A 190 46.30 9.62 -37.38
CA GLN A 190 45.82 9.97 -38.72
C GLN A 190 46.24 11.39 -39.13
N LEU A 191 46.16 12.36 -38.21
CA LEU A 191 46.59 13.72 -38.47
C LEU A 191 48.09 13.82 -38.75
N LYS A 192 48.93 13.17 -37.93
CA LYS A 192 50.38 13.10 -38.14
C LYS A 192 50.74 12.43 -39.46
N MET A 193 50.02 11.36 -39.83
CA MET A 193 50.20 10.70 -41.12
C MET A 193 49.84 11.62 -42.29
N ALA A 194 48.70 12.32 -42.20
CA ALA A 194 48.27 13.26 -43.24
C ALA A 194 49.25 14.44 -43.42
N GLU A 195 49.77 14.99 -42.32
CA GLU A 195 50.77 16.05 -42.33
C GLU A 195 52.10 15.58 -42.94
N ALA A 196 52.56 14.37 -42.60
CA ALA A 196 53.75 13.77 -43.21
C ALA A 196 53.60 13.61 -44.74
N THR A 197 52.42 13.18 -45.21
CA THR A 197 52.13 13.09 -46.65
C THR A 197 52.14 14.47 -47.32
N GLN A 198 51.58 15.50 -46.69
CA GLN A 198 51.62 16.87 -47.22
C GLN A 198 53.04 17.45 -47.28
N HIS A 199 53.88 17.21 -46.28
CA HIS A 199 55.26 17.66 -46.30
C HIS A 199 56.07 16.97 -47.39
N GLN A 200 55.80 15.68 -47.67
CA GLN A 200 56.40 14.97 -48.78
C GLN A 200 55.95 15.54 -50.13
N THR A 201 54.65 15.76 -50.35
CA THR A 201 54.16 16.33 -51.61
C THR A 201 54.68 17.75 -51.84
N LYS A 202 54.73 18.59 -50.79
CA LYS A 202 55.36 19.93 -50.87
C LYS A 202 56.84 19.85 -51.19
N LYS A 203 57.62 18.95 -50.56
CA LYS A 203 59.05 18.75 -50.88
C LYS A 203 59.25 18.25 -52.31
N ILE A 204 58.42 17.31 -52.77
CA ILE A 204 58.46 16.80 -54.14
C ILE A 204 58.16 17.94 -55.14
N LEU A 205 57.12 18.73 -54.86
CA LEU A 205 56.72 19.84 -55.71
C LEU A 205 57.82 20.91 -55.77
N GLN A 206 58.40 21.33 -54.63
CA GLN A 206 59.49 22.32 -54.59
C GLN A 206 60.74 21.87 -55.36
N ARG A 207 61.04 20.57 -55.38
CA ARG A 207 62.15 19.99 -56.16
C ARG A 207 61.91 20.06 -57.68
N SER A 208 60.67 19.91 -58.14
CA SER A 208 60.35 20.00 -59.58
C SER A 208 60.29 21.43 -60.11
N TRP A 209 60.13 22.44 -59.24
CA TRP A 209 60.11 23.86 -59.63
C TRP A 209 61.50 24.51 -59.70
N THR A 210 62.57 23.80 -59.35
CA THR A 210 63.97 24.31 -59.31
C THR A 210 64.87 23.66 -60.37
N SER A 211 64.32 23.34 -61.55
CA SER A 211 65.16 22.97 -62.70
C SER A 211 65.74 24.23 -63.31
N PRO A 212 67.08 24.38 -63.41
CA PRO A 212 67.67 25.51 -64.11
C PRO A 212 67.38 25.38 -65.61
N PHE A 213 67.05 26.52 -66.23
CA PHE A 213 66.86 26.69 -67.67
C PHE A 213 68.18 26.53 -68.43
#